data_AF-A0A913ZTE5-F1
#
_entry.id   AF-A0A913ZTE5-F1
#
_cell.length_a   1.000
_cell.length_b   1.000
_cell.length_c   1.000
_cell.angle_alpha   90.00
_cell.angle_beta   90.00
_cell.angle_gamma   90.00
#
_symmetry.space_group_name_H-M   'P 1'
#
loop_
_entity.id
_entity.type
_entity.pdbx_description
1 polymer ?
#
loop_
_entity_poly.entity_id
_entity_poly.type
_entity_poly.pdbx_seq_one_letter_code
_entity_poly.pdbx_strand_id
1 'polypeptide(L)'
;MGTSRFFAPRKMVCRWAGKIGFLAGLCLVGYLMGKWLHFFRDYDAFTADLKAIDPGRREVEHMIGAGKKSMLAMQSATDGRRFRYVSALNKTWMTWTDIDSPGVYRACVPRPKDSVSMSEVVTGGLVEKSSTMTITHCLSSCISLGFTYAALSHGTECYCSDVKGESPLLKYMESALCDLPCPGEPRYHCGGREYMSLYRTSVPDPRCSRIELKPAGSLPLIALASYPRSGNTWTRQLIERGTGLLTGSVHWKHEKDMAISSKIFPGGNVDYQSKQTICVKSHLSDPAHIKTFEGAVLLIRNPYSALVAEIFRRQMLDQEKSADETVKYFDSQEWRRFAENQAQSWRNMAVRWITNSRRIHVAHYENLQENTYEELARIVRFLDVSVQKQRILCAIQEYPSSKATGVALGNHGRKTRVYLTKNPFPTDVRALVDENIKQVNATLIEHKLTPLPRDYSVEVF
;
A
#
# COMPACT_ATOMS: atom_id res chain seq x y z
N MET A 1 15.01 -56.72 27.36
CA MET A 1 16.32 -56.21 26.91
C MET A 1 16.11 -54.78 26.42
N GLY A 2 16.57 -53.69 27.02
CA GLY A 2 17.05 -53.36 28.36
C GLY A 2 16.76 -51.84 28.52
N THR A 3 16.10 -51.47 29.60
CA THR A 3 15.54 -50.14 29.91
C THR A 3 16.40 -49.39 30.93
N SER A 4 16.52 -48.06 30.83
CA SER A 4 16.84 -47.15 31.97
C SER A 4 16.68 -45.69 31.53
N ARG A 5 15.65 -44.93 31.93
CA ARG A 5 15.34 -44.27 33.23
C ARG A 5 16.38 -43.24 33.74
N PHE A 6 15.87 -42.00 33.80
CA PHE A 6 16.25 -40.78 34.53
C PHE A 6 17.03 -40.92 35.85
N PHE A 7 17.91 -39.94 36.13
CA PHE A 7 17.93 -39.12 37.38
C PHE A 7 18.82 -37.86 37.20
N ALA A 8 18.39 -36.74 37.78
CA ALA A 8 19.15 -35.48 37.98
C ALA A 8 19.49 -35.33 39.49
N PRO A 9 19.95 -34.19 40.03
CA PRO A 9 20.97 -33.19 39.65
C PRO A 9 22.01 -32.95 40.79
N ARG A 10 23.08 -32.16 40.59
CA ARG A 10 23.77 -31.43 41.68
C ARG A 10 24.49 -30.14 41.20
N LYS A 11 24.32 -29.07 41.99
CA LYS A 11 24.97 -27.75 41.88
C LYS A 11 26.43 -27.81 42.37
N MET A 12 27.31 -26.98 41.80
CA MET A 12 28.42 -26.37 42.55
C MET A 12 28.80 -25.00 41.98
N VAL A 13 28.92 -24.05 42.90
CA VAL A 13 29.40 -22.67 42.75
C VAL A 13 30.89 -22.68 43.09
N CYS A 14 31.73 -21.91 42.40
CA CYS A 14 32.92 -21.32 43.03
C CYS A 14 33.33 -20.00 42.36
N ARG A 15 33.75 -19.07 43.22
CA ARG A 15 34.03 -17.64 43.01
C ARG A 15 35.55 -17.37 42.92
N TRP A 16 35.90 -16.38 42.08
CA TRP A 16 36.81 -15.23 42.31
C TRP A 16 38.35 -15.33 42.42
N ALA A 17 38.94 -14.19 41.98
CA ALA A 17 40.28 -13.58 42.20
C ALA A 17 41.36 -13.95 41.16
N GLY A 18 42.12 -13.04 40.54
CA GLY A 18 42.33 -11.59 40.66
C GLY A 18 43.82 -11.26 40.44
N LYS A 19 44.21 -10.46 39.43
CA LYS A 19 45.05 -9.20 39.46
C LYS A 19 46.02 -9.24 38.25
N ILE A 20 45.96 -8.29 37.30
CA ILE A 20 46.57 -6.94 37.19
C ILE A 20 48.08 -6.94 36.89
N GLY A 21 48.42 -6.33 35.73
CA GLY A 21 49.68 -5.64 35.40
C GLY A 21 50.32 -6.10 34.08
N PHE A 22 50.81 -5.27 33.15
CA PHE A 22 50.82 -3.82 32.93
C PHE A 22 51.32 -3.62 31.46
N LEU A 23 50.71 -2.68 30.73
CA LEU A 23 51.25 -1.82 29.64
C LEU A 23 52.20 -2.37 28.55
N ALA A 24 51.69 -2.43 27.29
CA ALA A 24 52.22 -1.72 26.11
C ALA A 24 51.42 -2.09 24.84
N GLY A 25 50.73 -1.13 24.22
CA GLY A 25 50.07 -1.35 22.93
C GLY A 25 48.82 -0.52 22.62
N LEU A 26 48.68 0.70 23.15
CA LEU A 26 47.62 1.63 22.74
C LEU A 26 48.20 2.64 21.74
N CYS A 27 48.13 2.31 20.45
CA CYS A 27 48.10 3.33 19.39
C CYS A 27 47.52 2.85 18.04
N LEU A 28 46.82 1.71 17.96
CA LEU A 28 46.30 1.22 16.66
C LEU A 28 44.90 0.61 16.66
N VAL A 29 44.03 0.97 17.62
CA VAL A 29 42.60 0.61 17.59
C VAL A 29 41.68 1.83 17.77
N GLY A 30 42.17 3.03 17.43
CA GLY A 30 41.39 4.28 17.48
C GLY A 30 40.67 4.64 16.19
N TYR A 31 40.91 3.93 15.07
CA TYR A 31 40.47 4.39 13.74
C TYR A 31 39.40 3.51 13.06
N LEU A 32 38.98 2.39 13.67
CA LEU A 32 38.01 1.46 13.05
C LEU A 32 36.71 1.24 13.83
N MET A 33 36.47 1.93 14.96
CA MET A 33 35.18 1.91 15.69
C MET A 33 34.43 3.26 15.70
N GLY A 34 34.84 4.23 14.88
CA GLY A 34 34.25 5.57 14.85
C GLY A 34 33.14 5.83 13.82
N LYS A 35 32.83 4.88 12.93
CA LYS A 35 31.83 5.07 11.85
C LYS A 35 30.65 4.09 11.86
N TRP A 36 30.55 3.24 12.88
CA TRP A 36 29.45 2.29 13.07
C TRP A 36 28.44 2.68 14.15
N LEU A 37 28.75 3.68 14.98
CA LEU A 37 27.94 4.09 16.15
C LEU A 37 27.06 5.34 15.95
N HIS A 38 27.08 5.96 14.76
CA HIS A 38 26.26 7.16 14.48
C HIS A 38 24.92 6.88 13.79
N PHE A 39 24.67 5.65 13.33
CA PHE A 39 23.44 5.31 12.60
C PHE A 39 22.38 4.58 13.45
N PHE A 40 22.77 4.04 14.62
CA PHE A 40 21.86 3.35 15.55
C PHE A 40 21.38 4.23 16.72
N ARG A 41 21.86 5.48 16.83
CA ARG A 41 21.52 6.37 17.95
C ARG A 41 20.17 7.08 17.81
N ASP A 42 19.55 7.08 16.64
CA ASP A 42 18.27 7.78 16.40
C ASP A 42 17.04 6.84 16.32
N TYR A 43 17.23 5.52 16.41
CA TYR A 43 16.12 4.56 16.40
C TYR A 43 15.81 3.96 17.78
N ASP A 44 16.84 3.73 18.62
CA ASP A 44 16.65 3.14 19.95
C ASP A 44 16.48 4.16 21.09
N ALA A 45 16.66 5.47 20.83
CA ALA A 45 16.52 6.53 21.84
C ALA A 45 15.07 7.00 22.09
N PHE A 46 14.08 6.56 21.30
CA PHE A 46 12.68 6.94 21.53
C PHE A 46 11.85 5.86 22.26
N THR A 47 12.39 4.64 22.40
CA THR A 47 11.70 3.52 23.06
C THR A 47 12.22 3.19 24.47
N ALA A 48 13.22 3.93 24.97
CA ALA A 48 13.80 3.72 26.31
C ALA A 48 13.30 4.71 27.39
N ASP A 49 12.63 5.82 27.03
CA ASP A 49 12.12 6.82 28.00
C ASP A 49 10.74 6.51 28.61
N LEU A 50 10.15 5.35 28.30
CA LEU A 50 8.87 4.90 28.89
C LEU A 50 9.03 3.78 29.95
N LYS A 51 10.25 3.44 30.35
CA LYS A 51 10.51 2.42 31.38
C LYS A 51 11.67 2.79 32.31
N ALA A 52 11.49 3.81 33.15
CA ALA A 52 12.09 3.90 34.49
C ALA A 52 11.66 5.19 35.21
N ILE A 53 10.46 5.21 35.80
CA ILE A 53 10.24 5.85 37.11
C ILE A 53 9.49 4.82 37.97
N ASP A 54 10.11 4.51 39.11
CA ASP A 54 10.02 3.34 40.00
C ASP A 54 8.78 3.36 40.95
N PRO A 55 8.49 2.35 41.83
CA PRO A 55 7.14 2.00 42.25
C PRO A 55 6.89 2.32 43.74
N GLY A 56 5.64 2.19 44.17
CA GLY A 56 5.32 1.88 45.56
C GLY A 56 4.51 2.90 46.36
N ARG A 57 3.29 2.47 46.71
CA ARG A 57 2.58 2.65 48.01
C ARG A 57 2.35 4.08 48.56
N ARG A 58 1.08 4.52 48.60
CA ARG A 58 0.15 4.37 49.77
C ARG A 58 -1.21 5.04 49.49
N GLU A 59 -2.25 4.44 50.08
CA GLU A 59 -3.65 4.88 50.16
C GLU A 59 -3.81 6.26 50.83
N VAL A 60 -4.95 6.94 50.58
CA VAL A 60 -5.89 7.55 51.57
C VAL A 60 -7.03 8.30 50.83
N GLU A 61 -8.24 7.74 51.00
CA GLU A 61 -9.60 8.30 51.24
C GLU A 61 -10.18 9.62 50.63
N HIS A 62 -11.42 9.47 50.12
CA HIS A 62 -12.67 10.27 50.25
C HIS A 62 -12.83 11.76 49.81
N MET A 63 -13.89 12.00 49.01
CA MET A 63 -15.01 12.98 49.14
C MET A 63 -15.50 13.44 47.74
N ILE A 64 -16.63 12.95 47.21
CA ILE A 64 -18.02 13.49 47.29
C ILE A 64 -18.14 15.02 47.12
N GLY A 65 -18.85 15.46 46.06
CA GLY A 65 -19.77 16.60 46.18
C GLY A 65 -19.70 17.74 45.15
N ALA A 66 -20.69 17.73 44.24
CA ALA A 66 -21.50 18.88 43.78
C ALA A 66 -20.90 20.03 42.93
N GLY A 67 -21.59 20.35 41.83
CA GLY A 67 -21.46 21.64 41.14
C GLY A 67 -22.15 21.74 39.77
N LYS A 68 -23.49 21.75 39.74
CA LYS A 68 -24.35 21.99 38.56
C LYS A 68 -24.25 23.44 38.04
N LYS A 69 -24.57 23.57 36.73
CA LYS A 69 -25.02 24.73 35.89
C LYS A 69 -23.94 25.17 34.88
N SER A 70 -24.16 25.09 33.57
CA SER A 70 -25.31 25.64 32.83
C SER A 70 -25.87 24.70 31.76
N MET A 71 -27.14 24.96 31.43
CA MET A 71 -28.02 24.27 30.49
C MET A 71 -28.39 25.26 29.39
N LEU A 72 -28.46 24.77 28.14
CA LEU A 72 -28.94 25.33 26.85
C LEU A 72 -27.81 25.22 25.80
N ALA A 73 -27.87 24.43 24.74
CA ALA A 73 -28.96 23.68 24.12
C ALA A 73 -28.40 22.57 23.19
N MET A 74 -29.32 21.68 22.78
CA MET A 74 -29.23 20.67 21.70
C MET A 74 -28.66 19.28 22.03
N GLN A 75 -29.65 18.45 22.39
CA GLN A 75 -29.76 17.01 22.23
C GLN A 75 -29.02 16.44 21.01
N SER A 76 -28.22 15.39 21.26
CA SER A 76 -28.34 14.06 20.64
C SER A 76 -26.98 13.35 20.71
N ALA A 77 -26.68 12.78 21.86
CA ALA A 77 -25.79 11.62 21.93
C ALA A 77 -26.66 10.37 21.84
N THR A 78 -26.65 9.72 20.68
CA THR A 78 -26.80 8.26 20.62
C THR A 78 -25.63 7.70 19.82
N ASP A 79 -25.07 6.67 20.42
CA ASP A 79 -23.89 5.90 20.08
C ASP A 79 -23.94 5.27 18.68
N GLY A 80 -22.77 5.10 18.06
CA GLY A 80 -22.63 4.46 16.75
C GLY A 80 -21.40 4.92 15.99
N ARG A 81 -20.29 4.20 16.17
CA ARG A 81 -19.07 4.14 15.33
C ARG A 81 -18.67 5.41 14.57
N ARG A 82 -17.52 5.96 14.99
CA ARG A 82 -16.70 7.03 14.39
C ARG A 82 -16.67 7.06 12.84
N PHE A 83 -17.70 7.59 12.19
CA PHE A 83 -17.66 7.97 10.77
C PHE A 83 -17.29 9.45 10.65
N ARG A 84 -15.99 9.74 10.66
CA ARG A 84 -15.45 11.01 10.17
C ARG A 84 -14.69 10.78 8.88
N TYR A 85 -15.42 10.70 7.77
CA TYR A 85 -14.85 10.95 6.45
C TYR A 85 -15.05 12.43 6.17
N VAL A 86 -14.04 13.22 6.51
CA VAL A 86 -14.03 14.67 6.24
C VAL A 86 -13.82 14.88 4.74
N SER A 87 -14.71 15.70 4.21
CA SER A 87 -14.76 16.25 2.85
C SER A 87 -13.41 16.76 2.36
N ALA A 88 -12.89 16.14 1.31
CA ALA A 88 -11.98 16.84 0.38
C ALA A 88 -12.62 17.05 -1.00
N LEU A 89 -13.74 16.39 -1.28
CA LEU A 89 -14.64 16.65 -2.42
C LEU A 89 -16.03 16.25 -1.91
N ASN A 90 -17.09 17.03 -2.15
CA ASN A 90 -18.47 16.59 -1.96
C ASN A 90 -18.74 15.32 -2.80
N LYS A 91 -18.35 14.13 -2.32
CA LYS A 91 -18.38 12.87 -3.08
C LYS A 91 -18.86 11.73 -2.18
N THR A 92 -20.05 11.25 -2.48
CA THR A 92 -20.95 10.40 -1.70
C THR A 92 -21.05 9.00 -2.34
N TRP A 93 -19.90 8.36 -2.56
CA TRP A 93 -19.83 6.94 -2.92
C TRP A 93 -19.54 6.15 -1.66
N MET A 94 -20.23 5.02 -1.44
CA MET A 94 -19.90 4.17 -0.30
C MET A 94 -18.50 3.58 -0.47
N THR A 95 -17.57 4.06 0.35
CA THR A 95 -16.22 3.50 0.51
C THR A 95 -16.11 2.92 1.90
N TRP A 96 -15.76 1.65 1.98
CA TRP A 96 -15.61 0.95 3.25
C TRP A 96 -14.22 1.18 3.84
N THR A 97 -14.14 1.33 5.17
CA THR A 97 -12.88 1.33 5.93
C THR A 97 -12.30 -0.06 6.09
N ASP A 98 -13.17 -1.07 6.03
CA ASP A 98 -12.89 -2.41 6.49
C ASP A 98 -12.47 -3.31 5.33
N ILE A 99 -11.50 -4.18 5.62
CA ILE A 99 -10.93 -5.11 4.65
C ILE A 99 -11.95 -6.15 4.17
N ASP A 100 -12.98 -6.41 4.96
CA ASP A 100 -14.03 -7.42 4.73
C ASP A 100 -15.31 -6.81 4.11
N SER A 101 -15.17 -5.68 3.41
CA SER A 101 -16.29 -5.03 2.73
C SER A 101 -17.01 -5.97 1.76
N PRO A 102 -18.37 -5.92 1.67
CA PRO A 102 -19.13 -6.67 0.66
C PRO A 102 -18.81 -6.22 -0.77
N GLY A 103 -18.25 -5.02 -0.96
CA GLY A 103 -17.84 -4.57 -2.29
C GLY A 103 -17.03 -3.29 -2.30
N VAL A 104 -16.37 -3.04 -3.42
CA VAL A 104 -15.52 -1.87 -3.63
C VAL A 104 -16.01 -1.11 -4.84
N TYR A 105 -16.36 0.17 -4.65
CA TYR A 105 -16.70 1.06 -5.76
C TYR A 105 -15.52 1.11 -6.76
N ARG A 106 -15.80 0.87 -8.03
CA ARG A 106 -14.79 0.88 -9.09
C ARG A 106 -14.82 2.21 -9.83
N ALA A 107 -15.91 2.50 -10.51
CA ALA A 107 -16.06 3.70 -11.32
C ALA A 107 -17.52 3.96 -11.65
N CYS A 108 -17.76 5.12 -12.24
CA CYS A 108 -18.95 5.37 -13.03
C CYS A 108 -18.68 4.88 -14.46
N VAL A 109 -19.63 4.21 -15.08
CA VAL A 109 -19.46 3.61 -16.42
C VAL A 109 -20.66 3.94 -17.30
N PRO A 110 -20.51 4.06 -18.63
CA PRO A 110 -21.63 4.30 -19.52
C PRO A 110 -22.65 3.16 -19.44
N ARG A 111 -23.92 3.51 -19.40
CA ARG A 111 -25.01 2.54 -19.51
C ARG A 111 -25.12 2.09 -20.99
N PRO A 112 -25.19 0.78 -21.28
CA PRO A 112 -25.55 0.29 -22.62
C PRO A 112 -26.94 0.81 -23.03
N LYS A 113 -27.07 1.34 -24.25
CA LYS A 113 -28.27 2.11 -24.68
C LYS A 113 -29.43 1.24 -25.15
N ASP A 114 -29.16 0.06 -25.68
CA ASP A 114 -30.19 -0.87 -26.17
C ASP A 114 -30.16 -2.20 -25.40
N SER A 115 -31.24 -2.98 -25.52
CA SER A 115 -31.39 -4.23 -24.77
C SER A 115 -30.37 -5.29 -25.19
N VAL A 116 -29.97 -5.32 -26.47
CA VAL A 116 -28.99 -6.25 -27.01
C VAL A 116 -27.62 -5.98 -26.39
N SER A 117 -27.13 -4.75 -26.47
CA SER A 117 -25.86 -4.33 -25.84
C SER A 117 -25.90 -4.49 -24.32
N MET A 118 -27.05 -4.27 -23.68
CA MET A 118 -27.18 -4.53 -22.25
C MET A 118 -26.93 -5.99 -21.91
N SER A 119 -27.53 -6.94 -22.64
CA SER A 119 -27.39 -8.37 -22.37
C SER A 119 -25.97 -8.92 -22.64
N GLU A 120 -25.26 -8.32 -23.60
CA GLU A 120 -23.87 -8.69 -23.91
C GLU A 120 -22.88 -8.16 -22.85
N VAL A 121 -23.14 -6.95 -22.34
CA VAL A 121 -22.24 -6.25 -21.42
C VAL A 121 -22.51 -6.61 -19.96
N VAL A 122 -23.79 -6.81 -19.61
CA VAL A 122 -24.27 -7.09 -18.26
C VAL A 122 -24.82 -8.52 -18.21
N THR A 123 -23.90 -9.46 -18.00
CA THR A 123 -24.15 -10.89 -18.16
C THR A 123 -25.18 -11.48 -17.18
N GLY A 124 -25.36 -10.87 -16.01
CA GLY A 124 -26.38 -11.25 -15.03
C GLY A 124 -27.70 -10.48 -15.17
N GLY A 125 -27.77 -9.49 -16.06
CA GLY A 125 -28.96 -8.69 -16.31
C GLY A 125 -29.43 -7.84 -15.12
N LEU A 126 -30.66 -7.31 -15.24
CA LEU A 126 -31.37 -6.62 -14.17
C LEU A 126 -31.88 -7.67 -13.18
N VAL A 127 -31.37 -7.63 -11.95
CA VAL A 127 -31.78 -8.58 -10.90
C VAL A 127 -32.88 -8.00 -10.02
N GLU A 128 -32.95 -6.68 -9.88
CA GLU A 128 -33.95 -6.04 -9.04
C GLU A 128 -34.20 -4.57 -9.42
N LYS A 129 -35.45 -4.14 -9.27
CA LYS A 129 -35.85 -2.74 -9.29
C LYS A 129 -36.63 -2.41 -8.02
N SER A 130 -36.11 -1.48 -7.21
CA SER A 130 -36.68 -1.15 -5.90
C SER A 130 -36.74 0.35 -5.66
N SER A 131 -37.86 0.81 -5.09
CA SER A 131 -38.05 2.20 -4.63
C SER A 131 -37.30 2.52 -3.35
N THR A 132 -36.67 1.53 -2.71
CA THR A 132 -35.83 1.67 -1.51
C THR A 132 -34.42 1.13 -1.75
N MET A 133 -33.96 1.15 -3.01
CA MET A 133 -32.65 0.61 -3.40
C MET A 133 -31.51 1.25 -2.59
N THR A 134 -30.57 0.40 -2.14
CA THR A 134 -29.30 0.79 -1.52
C THR A 134 -28.14 0.07 -2.20
N ILE A 135 -26.93 0.61 -2.08
CA ILE A 135 -25.73 -0.05 -2.62
C ILE A 135 -25.51 -1.40 -1.94
N THR A 136 -25.68 -1.46 -0.61
CA THR A 136 -25.49 -2.69 0.19
C THR A 136 -26.45 -3.78 -0.23
N HIS A 137 -27.70 -3.43 -0.51
CA HIS A 137 -28.70 -4.37 -0.99
C HIS A 137 -28.30 -4.96 -2.35
N CYS A 138 -27.98 -4.11 -3.33
CA CYS A 138 -27.55 -4.57 -4.64
C CYS A 138 -26.28 -5.43 -4.59
N LEU A 139 -25.29 -5.04 -3.78
CA LEU A 139 -24.09 -5.84 -3.56
C LEU A 139 -24.43 -7.23 -2.99
N SER A 140 -25.28 -7.28 -1.98
CA SER A 140 -25.67 -8.54 -1.32
C SER A 140 -26.40 -9.48 -2.30
N SER A 141 -27.28 -8.93 -3.13
CA SER A 141 -27.97 -9.68 -4.19
C SER A 141 -27.00 -10.22 -5.23
N CYS A 142 -26.03 -9.42 -5.71
CA CYS A 142 -25.05 -9.93 -6.68
C CYS A 142 -24.08 -10.95 -6.06
N ILE A 143 -23.73 -10.80 -4.78
CA ILE A 143 -22.91 -11.78 -4.06
C ILE A 143 -23.65 -13.11 -3.92
N SER A 144 -24.92 -13.10 -3.52
CA SER A 144 -25.72 -14.33 -3.36
C SER A 144 -25.93 -15.07 -4.68
N LEU A 145 -25.95 -14.34 -5.79
CA LEU A 145 -26.00 -14.88 -7.15
C LEU A 145 -24.61 -15.26 -7.72
N GLY A 146 -23.52 -15.01 -6.99
CA GLY A 146 -22.17 -15.40 -7.40
C GLY A 146 -21.55 -14.52 -8.49
N PHE A 147 -22.02 -13.30 -8.69
CA PHE A 147 -21.45 -12.37 -9.67
C PHE A 147 -20.30 -11.53 -9.09
N THR A 148 -19.27 -11.33 -9.89
CA THR A 148 -18.07 -10.56 -9.51
C THR A 148 -18.31 -9.05 -9.46
N TYR A 149 -19.37 -8.55 -10.11
CA TYR A 149 -19.73 -7.12 -10.12
C TYR A 149 -21.22 -6.88 -9.88
N ALA A 150 -21.50 -5.73 -9.27
CA ALA A 150 -22.80 -5.12 -9.15
C ALA A 150 -22.78 -3.75 -9.82
N ALA A 151 -23.82 -3.39 -10.56
CA ALA A 151 -23.95 -2.12 -11.24
C ALA A 151 -25.31 -1.48 -10.91
N LEU A 152 -25.30 -0.28 -10.35
CA LEU A 152 -26.51 0.45 -9.99
C LEU A 152 -26.81 1.52 -11.04
N SER A 153 -28.07 1.63 -11.46
CA SER A 153 -28.50 2.57 -12.49
C SER A 153 -29.85 3.20 -12.15
N HIS A 154 -30.10 4.41 -12.68
CA HIS A 154 -31.36 5.13 -12.50
C HIS A 154 -31.83 5.29 -11.03
N GLY A 155 -30.91 5.20 -10.05
CA GLY A 155 -31.21 5.24 -8.63
C GLY A 155 -31.87 3.98 -8.06
N THR A 156 -32.63 3.24 -8.87
CA THR A 156 -33.56 2.18 -8.40
C THR A 156 -33.23 0.78 -8.94
N GLU A 157 -32.34 0.67 -9.93
CA GLU A 157 -32.07 -0.57 -10.64
C GLU A 157 -30.74 -1.19 -10.19
N CYS A 158 -30.78 -2.49 -9.91
CA CYS A 158 -29.61 -3.29 -9.58
C CYS A 158 -29.35 -4.32 -10.69
N TYR A 159 -28.13 -4.30 -11.20
CA TYR A 159 -27.65 -5.22 -12.22
C TYR A 159 -26.47 -6.02 -11.67
N CYS A 160 -26.37 -7.28 -12.08
CA CYS A 160 -25.20 -8.12 -11.77
C CYS A 160 -24.47 -8.51 -13.06
N SER A 161 -23.15 -8.66 -12.99
CA SER A 161 -22.37 -9.07 -14.16
C SER A 161 -21.03 -9.70 -13.75
N ASP A 162 -20.55 -10.59 -14.58
CA ASP A 162 -19.12 -10.87 -14.70
C ASP A 162 -18.49 -9.99 -15.78
N VAL A 163 -17.37 -9.37 -15.43
CA VAL A 163 -16.63 -8.51 -16.37
C VAL A 163 -15.47 -9.30 -16.96
N LYS A 164 -15.63 -9.77 -18.20
CA LYS A 164 -14.60 -10.53 -18.94
C LYS A 164 -14.03 -9.68 -20.08
N GLY A 165 -12.72 -9.78 -20.32
CA GLY A 165 -12.05 -9.13 -21.45
C GLY A 165 -12.19 -7.60 -21.49
N GLU A 166 -12.25 -7.05 -22.70
CA GLU A 166 -12.46 -5.62 -22.99
C GLU A 166 -13.95 -5.27 -22.91
N SER A 167 -14.52 -5.36 -21.71
CA SER A 167 -15.93 -4.99 -21.49
C SER A 167 -16.10 -3.46 -21.49
N PRO A 168 -17.20 -2.92 -22.05
CA PRO A 168 -17.59 -1.52 -21.89
C PRO A 168 -17.74 -1.08 -20.43
N LEU A 169 -17.97 -2.00 -19.48
CA LEU A 169 -17.97 -1.72 -18.04
C LEU A 169 -16.58 -1.37 -17.50
N LEU A 170 -15.52 -1.49 -18.30
CA LEU A 170 -14.17 -1.03 -17.97
C LEU A 170 -13.85 0.34 -18.55
N LYS A 171 -14.78 0.95 -19.29
CA LYS A 171 -14.68 2.35 -19.71
C LYS A 171 -15.07 3.26 -18.54
N TYR A 172 -14.10 3.51 -17.68
CA TYR A 172 -14.29 4.34 -16.50
C TYR A 172 -14.47 5.80 -16.88
N MET A 173 -15.50 6.42 -16.29
CA MET A 173 -15.88 7.82 -16.46
C MET A 173 -15.76 8.57 -15.13
N GLU A 174 -15.87 9.89 -15.18
CA GLU A 174 -15.91 10.71 -13.97
C GLU A 174 -17.06 10.29 -13.06
N SER A 175 -16.77 10.07 -11.77
CA SER A 175 -17.79 9.64 -10.81
C SER A 175 -18.98 10.61 -10.74
N ALA A 176 -18.78 11.90 -11.02
CA ALA A 176 -19.82 12.92 -11.01
C ALA A 176 -20.97 12.64 -12.00
N LEU A 177 -20.77 11.79 -13.00
CA LEU A 177 -21.80 11.38 -13.95
C LEU A 177 -22.80 10.35 -13.36
N CYS A 178 -22.44 9.75 -12.23
CA CYS A 178 -23.29 8.85 -11.46
C CYS A 178 -23.89 9.61 -10.26
N ASP A 179 -24.64 10.67 -10.49
CA ASP A 179 -25.09 11.61 -9.46
C ASP A 179 -26.46 11.28 -8.83
N LEU A 180 -27.16 10.24 -9.28
CA LEU A 180 -28.49 9.94 -8.77
C LEU A 180 -28.41 9.31 -7.37
N PRO A 181 -29.09 9.89 -6.35
CA PRO A 181 -29.08 9.34 -5.00
C PRO A 181 -29.80 7.99 -4.95
N CYS A 182 -29.35 7.12 -4.05
CA CYS A 182 -30.03 5.90 -3.67
C CYS A 182 -31.30 6.24 -2.88
N PRO A 183 -32.50 5.82 -3.30
CA PRO A 183 -33.73 6.12 -2.58
C PRO A 183 -33.76 5.61 -1.14
N GLY A 184 -33.20 4.41 -0.89
CA GLY A 184 -33.13 3.82 0.45
C GLY A 184 -32.04 4.44 1.33
N GLU A 185 -31.07 5.15 0.74
CA GLU A 185 -29.98 5.78 1.47
C GLU A 185 -29.45 7.00 0.70
N PRO A 186 -30.14 8.17 0.78
CA PRO A 186 -29.88 9.33 -0.09
C PRO A 186 -28.49 9.95 0.07
N ARG A 187 -27.75 9.56 1.11
CA ARG A 187 -26.35 9.92 1.31
C ARG A 187 -25.42 9.26 0.28
N TYR A 188 -25.85 8.22 -0.43
CA TYR A 188 -25.03 7.57 -1.45
C TYR A 188 -25.67 7.64 -2.83
N HIS A 189 -24.85 7.44 -3.87
CA HIS A 189 -25.32 7.45 -5.27
C HIS A 189 -25.46 6.06 -5.90
N CYS A 190 -26.60 5.82 -6.53
CA CYS A 190 -27.03 4.58 -7.17
C CYS A 190 -27.09 4.72 -8.70
N GLY A 191 -26.02 5.26 -9.31
CA GLY A 191 -25.87 5.40 -10.75
C GLY A 191 -26.19 6.80 -11.26
N GLY A 192 -26.36 6.92 -12.58
CA GLY A 192 -26.72 8.16 -13.28
C GLY A 192 -27.88 7.91 -14.26
N ARG A 193 -28.32 8.97 -14.96
CA ARG A 193 -29.33 8.84 -16.03
C ARG A 193 -28.83 7.98 -17.20
N GLU A 194 -27.61 8.23 -17.66
CA GLU A 194 -26.98 7.51 -18.78
C GLU A 194 -25.79 6.65 -18.31
N TYR A 195 -25.66 6.44 -16.99
CA TYR A 195 -24.48 5.85 -16.38
C TYR A 195 -24.83 4.87 -15.26
N MET A 196 -23.90 3.97 -14.98
CA MET A 196 -23.99 3.00 -13.89
C MET A 196 -22.87 3.18 -12.87
N SER A 197 -23.20 3.10 -11.59
CA SER A 197 -22.21 2.99 -10.52
C SER A 197 -21.77 1.54 -10.42
N LEU A 198 -20.53 1.25 -10.83
CA LEU A 198 -19.98 -0.10 -10.84
C LEU A 198 -19.24 -0.40 -9.52
N TYR A 199 -19.58 -1.52 -8.91
CA TYR A 199 -18.93 -2.07 -7.72
C TYR A 199 -18.41 -3.47 -8.02
N ARG A 200 -17.20 -3.77 -7.58
CA ARG A 200 -16.72 -5.16 -7.53
C ARG A 200 -17.18 -5.77 -6.21
N THR A 201 -17.78 -6.95 -6.25
CA THR A 201 -18.25 -7.69 -5.07
C THR A 201 -17.06 -8.34 -4.33
N SER A 202 -17.37 -9.08 -3.26
CA SER A 202 -16.42 -9.97 -2.57
C SER A 202 -16.26 -11.33 -3.25
N VAL A 203 -17.04 -11.62 -4.31
CA VAL A 203 -16.94 -12.88 -5.06
C VAL A 203 -15.60 -12.92 -5.79
N PRO A 204 -14.74 -13.93 -5.55
CA PRO A 204 -13.45 -14.02 -6.22
C PRO A 204 -13.58 -14.34 -7.72
N ASP A 205 -12.85 -13.62 -8.57
CA ASP A 205 -12.77 -13.99 -9.98
C ASP A 205 -11.91 -15.25 -10.19
N PRO A 206 -12.47 -16.34 -10.76
CA PRO A 206 -11.77 -17.62 -10.89
C PRO A 206 -10.52 -17.55 -11.77
N ARG A 207 -10.38 -16.56 -12.65
CA ARG A 207 -9.20 -16.41 -13.53
C ARG A 207 -7.93 -16.05 -12.74
N CYS A 208 -8.07 -15.33 -11.61
CA CYS A 208 -6.93 -14.89 -10.81
C CYS A 208 -7.11 -15.03 -9.28
N SER A 209 -8.12 -15.78 -8.83
CA SER A 209 -8.40 -16.00 -7.40
C SER A 209 -7.38 -16.92 -6.72
N ARG A 210 -6.97 -18.01 -7.39
CA ARG A 210 -6.01 -18.97 -6.85
C ARG A 210 -4.61 -18.35 -6.79
N ILE A 211 -4.08 -18.16 -5.58
CA ILE A 211 -2.72 -17.68 -5.32
C ILE A 211 -2.11 -18.59 -4.26
N GLU A 212 -0.89 -19.09 -4.49
CA GLU A 212 -0.26 -20.09 -3.62
C GLU A 212 1.18 -19.72 -3.25
N LEU A 213 1.67 -20.29 -2.14
CA LEU A 213 3.10 -20.37 -1.85
C LEU A 213 3.69 -21.54 -2.63
N LYS A 214 4.96 -21.40 -3.01
CA LYS A 214 5.72 -22.53 -3.52
C LYS A 214 6.40 -23.31 -2.37
N PRO A 215 6.84 -24.56 -2.63
CA PRO A 215 7.68 -25.29 -1.69
C PRO A 215 8.96 -24.53 -1.34
N ALA A 216 9.50 -24.75 -0.14
CA ALA A 216 10.75 -24.11 0.29
C ALA A 216 11.91 -24.43 -0.67
N GLY A 217 12.71 -23.42 -1.00
CA GLY A 217 13.87 -23.54 -1.87
C GLY A 217 13.56 -23.60 -3.37
N SER A 218 12.30 -23.51 -3.79
CA SER A 218 11.90 -23.75 -5.19
C SER A 218 11.91 -22.52 -6.09
N LEU A 219 12.01 -21.30 -5.55
CA LEU A 219 12.05 -20.05 -6.31
C LEU A 219 13.39 -19.32 -6.13
N PRO A 220 13.85 -18.52 -7.12
CA PRO A 220 14.98 -17.64 -6.91
C PRO A 220 14.64 -16.52 -5.93
N LEU A 221 15.63 -16.02 -5.17
CA LEU A 221 15.42 -14.89 -4.27
C LEU A 221 15.42 -13.57 -5.07
N ILE A 222 14.25 -13.11 -5.48
CA ILE A 222 14.06 -11.88 -6.27
C ILE A 222 13.52 -10.74 -5.39
N ALA A 223 14.13 -9.56 -5.45
CA ALA A 223 13.62 -8.38 -4.76
C ALA A 223 12.53 -7.68 -5.59
N LEU A 224 11.49 -7.18 -4.93
CA LEU A 224 10.72 -6.04 -5.40
C LEU A 224 11.24 -4.81 -4.63
N ALA A 225 12.25 -4.16 -5.21
CA ALA A 225 12.98 -3.07 -4.58
C ALA A 225 12.39 -1.72 -5.00
N SER A 226 12.19 -0.82 -4.04
CA SER A 226 11.87 0.59 -4.36
C SER A 226 12.00 1.53 -3.17
N TYR A 227 12.12 2.83 -3.47
CA TYR A 227 11.91 3.87 -2.47
C TYR A 227 10.47 3.80 -1.92
N PRO A 228 10.22 4.08 -0.62
CA PRO A 228 8.87 4.10 -0.05
C PRO A 228 7.87 4.91 -0.90
N ARG A 229 6.60 4.48 -0.90
CA ARG A 229 5.51 5.13 -1.65
C ARG A 229 5.65 5.11 -3.19
N SER A 230 6.54 4.27 -3.73
CA SER A 230 6.67 4.09 -5.19
C SER A 230 5.67 3.11 -5.82
N GLY A 231 4.69 2.61 -5.06
CA GLY A 231 3.63 1.74 -5.58
C GLY A 231 3.70 0.26 -5.20
N ASN A 232 4.60 -0.14 -4.28
CA ASN A 232 4.78 -1.56 -3.89
C ASN A 232 3.49 -2.31 -3.59
N THR A 233 2.58 -1.74 -2.81
CA THR A 233 1.32 -2.41 -2.45
C THR A 233 0.55 -2.81 -3.71
N TRP A 234 0.40 -1.87 -4.64
CA TRP A 234 -0.31 -2.11 -5.89
C TRP A 234 0.44 -3.08 -6.80
N THR A 235 1.76 -2.92 -6.93
CA THR A 235 2.60 -3.82 -7.73
C THR A 235 2.61 -5.25 -7.19
N ARG A 236 2.66 -5.44 -5.86
CA ARG A 236 2.53 -6.78 -5.23
C ARG A 236 1.17 -7.39 -5.57
N GLN A 237 0.08 -6.66 -5.41
CA GLN A 237 -1.28 -7.13 -5.75
C GLN A 237 -1.39 -7.55 -7.22
N LEU A 238 -0.81 -6.76 -8.13
CA LEU A 238 -0.73 -7.08 -9.54
C LEU A 238 0.11 -8.32 -9.82
N ILE A 239 1.28 -8.46 -9.19
CA ILE A 239 2.16 -9.62 -9.34
C ILE A 239 1.48 -10.89 -8.81
N GLU A 240 0.91 -10.86 -7.60
CA GLU A 240 0.27 -12.03 -7.00
C GLU A 240 -0.92 -12.52 -7.83
N ARG A 241 -1.79 -11.58 -8.27
CA ARG A 241 -2.88 -11.93 -9.17
C ARG A 241 -2.38 -12.37 -10.53
N GLY A 242 -1.41 -11.69 -11.12
CA GLY A 242 -0.88 -11.96 -12.46
C GLY A 242 -0.12 -13.29 -12.56
N THR A 243 0.58 -13.70 -11.49
CA THR A 243 1.40 -14.93 -11.45
C THR A 243 0.69 -16.09 -10.76
N GLY A 244 -0.22 -15.81 -9.82
CA GLY A 244 -0.77 -16.83 -8.92
C GLY A 244 0.16 -17.26 -7.82
N LEU A 245 1.20 -16.47 -7.53
CA LEU A 245 2.18 -16.76 -6.50
C LEU A 245 2.27 -15.62 -5.49
N LEU A 246 2.35 -15.95 -4.21
CA LEU A 246 2.45 -14.93 -3.15
C LEU A 246 3.77 -14.18 -3.21
N THR A 247 3.74 -12.94 -2.74
CA THR A 247 4.91 -12.08 -2.54
C THR A 247 5.30 -12.01 -1.07
N GLY A 248 6.60 -11.97 -0.80
CA GLY A 248 7.16 -11.84 0.55
C GLY A 248 7.56 -10.42 0.90
N SER A 249 8.13 -10.26 2.10
CA SER A 249 8.70 -9.01 2.58
C SER A 249 9.93 -9.26 3.43
N VAL A 250 10.94 -8.40 3.31
CA VAL A 250 12.12 -8.44 4.20
C VAL A 250 11.76 -8.17 5.66
N HIS A 251 10.59 -7.55 5.91
CA HIS A 251 10.06 -7.25 7.23
C HIS A 251 9.12 -8.34 7.77
N TRP A 252 9.26 -9.59 7.29
CA TRP A 252 8.34 -10.70 7.64
C TRP A 252 8.12 -10.90 9.14
N LYS A 253 9.14 -10.65 9.97
CA LYS A 253 9.03 -10.76 11.43
C LYS A 253 8.04 -9.78 12.03
N HIS A 254 7.87 -8.60 11.44
CA HIS A 254 6.87 -7.62 11.84
C HIS A 254 5.55 -7.84 11.08
N GLU A 255 5.61 -8.20 9.79
CA GLU A 255 4.42 -8.42 8.96
C GLU A 255 3.58 -9.61 9.44
N LYS A 256 4.20 -10.68 9.96
CA LYS A 256 3.50 -11.86 10.50
C LYS A 256 2.55 -11.54 11.66
N ASP A 257 2.87 -10.52 12.47
CA ASP A 257 2.09 -10.15 13.65
C ASP A 257 1.04 -9.06 13.30
N MET A 258 1.09 -8.50 12.08
CA MET A 258 0.11 -7.53 11.59
C MET A 258 -1.07 -8.24 10.92
N ALA A 259 -2.22 -8.26 11.59
CA ALA A 259 -3.46 -8.86 11.08
C ALA A 259 -3.82 -8.41 9.66
N ILE A 260 -3.57 -7.13 9.34
CA ILE A 260 -3.87 -6.57 8.03
C ILE A 260 -2.90 -7.04 6.94
N SER A 261 -1.62 -7.22 7.30
CA SER A 261 -0.61 -7.75 6.39
C SER A 261 -0.88 -9.22 6.10
N SER A 262 -1.25 -9.98 7.13
CA SER A 262 -1.60 -11.40 7.00
C SER A 262 -2.78 -11.63 6.05
N LYS A 263 -3.76 -10.71 6.02
CA LYS A 263 -4.91 -10.78 5.11
C LYS A 263 -4.58 -10.38 3.68
N ILE A 264 -3.83 -9.28 3.47
CA ILE A 264 -3.57 -8.74 2.13
C ILE A 264 -2.40 -9.43 1.44
N PHE A 265 -1.35 -9.74 2.19
CA PHE A 265 -0.12 -10.33 1.69
C PHE A 265 0.32 -11.49 2.60
N PRO A 266 -0.38 -12.63 2.54
CA PRO A 266 -0.09 -13.77 3.41
C PRO A 266 1.34 -14.31 3.26
N GLY A 267 1.99 -14.09 2.10
CA GLY A 267 3.40 -14.42 1.90
C GLY A 267 4.38 -13.58 2.74
N GLY A 268 3.94 -12.44 3.29
CA GLY A 268 4.70 -11.66 4.27
C GLY A 268 4.87 -12.34 5.62
N ASN A 269 4.15 -13.45 5.88
CA ASN A 269 4.22 -14.18 7.15
C ASN A 269 5.26 -15.32 7.13
N VAL A 270 5.89 -15.55 5.98
CA VAL A 270 6.90 -16.58 5.78
C VAL A 270 8.27 -15.92 5.74
N ASP A 271 9.28 -16.59 6.28
CA ASP A 271 10.66 -16.13 6.13
C ASP A 271 11.00 -16.01 4.64
N TYR A 272 11.31 -14.81 4.18
CA TYR A 272 11.63 -14.56 2.78
C TYR A 272 12.85 -15.37 2.29
N GLN A 273 13.75 -15.76 3.20
CA GLN A 273 14.91 -16.59 2.88
C GLN A 273 14.55 -18.04 2.57
N SER A 274 13.32 -18.48 2.91
CA SER A 274 12.80 -19.81 2.54
C SER A 274 12.58 -19.98 1.04
N LYS A 275 12.64 -18.90 0.25
CA LYS A 275 12.49 -18.93 -1.22
C LYS A 275 11.15 -19.55 -1.67
N GLN A 276 10.08 -19.22 -0.96
CA GLN A 276 8.71 -19.70 -1.22
C GLN A 276 7.81 -18.68 -1.95
N THR A 277 8.25 -17.43 -2.06
CA THR A 277 7.49 -16.32 -2.65
C THR A 277 8.13 -15.86 -3.95
N ILE A 278 7.33 -15.34 -4.88
CA ILE A 278 7.79 -14.99 -6.24
C ILE A 278 8.71 -13.77 -6.28
N CYS A 279 8.52 -12.84 -5.36
CA CYS A 279 9.43 -11.75 -5.10
C CYS A 279 9.22 -11.19 -3.68
N VAL A 280 10.23 -10.50 -3.16
CA VAL A 280 10.28 -10.01 -1.79
C VAL A 280 10.37 -8.48 -1.77
N LYS A 281 9.37 -7.81 -1.20
CA LYS A 281 9.37 -6.36 -1.03
C LYS A 281 10.54 -5.91 -0.16
N SER A 282 11.32 -4.91 -0.62
CA SER A 282 12.43 -4.31 0.13
C SER A 282 12.53 -2.79 -0.09
N HIS A 283 12.79 -2.06 1.00
CA HIS A 283 13.19 -0.64 0.98
C HIS A 283 14.68 -0.42 1.28
N LEU A 284 15.43 -1.50 1.51
CA LEU A 284 16.86 -1.47 1.80
C LEU A 284 17.67 -1.37 0.51
N SER A 285 18.81 -0.68 0.57
CA SER A 285 19.67 -0.35 -0.58
C SER A 285 21.16 -0.52 -0.32
N ASP A 286 21.54 -1.03 0.85
CA ASP A 286 22.95 -1.29 1.13
C ASP A 286 23.48 -2.41 0.22
N PRO A 287 24.73 -2.31 -0.28
CA PRO A 287 25.26 -3.32 -1.21
C PRO A 287 25.30 -4.74 -0.65
N ALA A 288 25.45 -4.91 0.67
CA ALA A 288 25.46 -6.23 1.30
C ALA A 288 24.07 -6.88 1.18
N HIS A 289 23.01 -6.15 1.49
CA HIS A 289 21.62 -6.58 1.29
C HIS A 289 21.32 -6.88 -0.17
N ILE A 290 21.67 -6.00 -1.10
CA ILE A 290 21.43 -6.21 -2.55
C ILE A 290 22.06 -7.51 -3.02
N LYS A 291 23.29 -7.80 -2.59
CA LYS A 291 24.03 -9.01 -2.99
C LYS A 291 23.44 -10.32 -2.46
N THR A 292 22.52 -10.26 -1.49
CA THR A 292 21.78 -11.46 -1.04
C THR A 292 20.75 -11.92 -2.07
N PHE A 293 20.28 -11.03 -2.96
CA PHE A 293 19.28 -11.33 -3.98
C PHE A 293 19.91 -11.82 -5.28
N GLU A 294 19.21 -12.74 -5.94
CA GLU A 294 19.59 -13.29 -7.25
C GLU A 294 19.16 -12.36 -8.40
N GLY A 295 18.20 -11.47 -8.15
CA GLY A 295 17.79 -10.41 -9.05
C GLY A 295 16.79 -9.46 -8.43
N ALA A 296 16.40 -8.43 -9.17
CA ALA A 296 15.47 -7.41 -8.68
C ALA A 296 14.53 -6.90 -9.77
N VAL A 297 13.26 -6.77 -9.40
CA VAL A 297 12.34 -5.81 -10.01
C VAL A 297 12.51 -4.50 -9.25
N LEU A 298 13.14 -3.51 -9.88
CA LEU A 298 13.30 -2.16 -9.34
C LEU A 298 12.13 -1.30 -9.78
N LEU A 299 11.24 -0.95 -8.84
CA LEU A 299 10.11 -0.07 -9.08
C LEU A 299 10.51 1.39 -8.79
N ILE A 300 10.47 2.24 -9.81
CA ILE A 300 10.81 3.66 -9.73
C ILE A 300 9.55 4.49 -9.92
N ARG A 301 9.30 5.44 -9.01
CA ARG A 301 8.22 6.43 -9.11
C ARG A 301 8.80 7.84 -9.09
N ASN A 302 8.11 8.79 -9.73
CA ASN A 302 8.53 10.18 -9.75
C ASN A 302 8.78 10.68 -8.30
N PRO A 303 9.97 11.20 -7.99
CA PRO A 303 10.33 11.56 -6.62
C PRO A 303 9.45 12.67 -6.06
N TYR A 304 8.99 13.61 -6.88
CA TYR A 304 8.03 14.64 -6.43
C TYR A 304 6.75 13.99 -5.88
N SER A 305 6.22 13.01 -6.61
CA SER A 305 5.04 12.26 -6.19
C SER A 305 5.31 11.34 -4.98
N ALA A 306 6.46 10.68 -4.94
CA ALA A 306 6.80 9.75 -3.86
C ALA A 306 7.05 10.47 -2.52
N LEU A 307 7.76 11.61 -2.53
CA LEU A 307 8.06 12.40 -1.34
C LEU A 307 6.79 13.01 -0.74
N VAL A 308 5.93 13.62 -1.57
CA VAL A 308 4.64 14.15 -1.12
C VAL A 308 3.77 13.03 -0.53
N ALA A 309 3.70 11.88 -1.20
CA ALA A 309 2.92 10.73 -0.73
C ALA A 309 3.45 10.16 0.60
N GLU A 310 4.72 10.35 0.93
CA GLU A 310 5.31 9.92 2.20
C GLU A 310 4.97 10.88 3.34
N ILE A 311 4.91 12.18 3.08
CA ILE A 311 4.42 13.17 4.07
C ILE A 311 2.96 12.91 4.41
N PHE A 312 2.10 12.71 3.41
CA PHE A 312 0.71 12.35 3.68
C PHE A 312 0.57 11.07 4.50
N ARG A 313 1.44 10.08 4.26
CA ARG A 313 1.47 8.85 5.08
C ARG A 313 1.83 9.19 6.53
N ARG A 314 2.91 9.92 6.76
CA ARG A 314 3.40 10.25 8.10
C ARG A 314 2.42 11.13 8.89
N GLN A 315 1.99 12.23 8.30
CA GLN A 315 1.16 13.22 9.00
C GLN A 315 -0.24 12.66 9.26
N MET A 316 -0.88 12.01 8.27
CA MET A 316 -2.27 11.56 8.43
C MET A 316 -2.42 10.19 9.09
N LEU A 317 -1.47 9.27 8.88
CA LEU A 317 -1.58 7.91 9.44
C LEU A 317 -0.79 7.73 10.73
N ASP A 318 0.43 8.26 10.81
CA ASP A 318 1.27 8.06 12.00
C ASP A 318 0.97 9.12 13.08
N GLN A 319 0.60 10.34 12.66
CA GLN A 319 0.31 11.47 13.58
C GLN A 319 -1.18 11.84 13.66
N GLU A 320 -2.05 11.10 12.96
CA GLU A 320 -3.51 11.33 12.93
C GLU A 320 -3.95 12.76 12.58
N LYS A 321 -3.12 13.53 11.86
CA LYS A 321 -3.45 14.90 11.47
C LYS A 321 -4.45 14.96 10.32
N SER A 322 -5.19 16.06 10.25
CA SER A 322 -6.07 16.35 9.12
C SER A 322 -5.28 16.62 7.83
N ALA A 323 -5.99 16.54 6.69
CA ALA A 323 -5.41 16.91 5.40
C ALA A 323 -4.95 18.37 5.39
N ASP A 324 -5.72 19.28 5.98
CA ASP A 324 -5.40 20.72 6.03
C ASP A 324 -4.14 20.99 6.85
N GLU A 325 -3.98 20.32 7.99
CA GLU A 325 -2.75 20.39 8.79
C GLU A 325 -1.54 19.81 8.03
N THR A 326 -1.77 18.73 7.27
CA THR A 326 -0.73 18.13 6.44
C THR A 326 -0.29 19.07 5.32
N VAL A 327 -1.22 19.81 4.70
CA VAL A 327 -0.88 20.80 3.67
C VAL A 327 -0.03 21.92 4.24
N LYS A 328 -0.32 22.40 5.44
CA LYS A 328 0.49 23.43 6.13
C LYS A 328 1.93 22.99 6.41
N TYR A 329 2.17 21.68 6.56
CA TYR A 329 3.53 21.16 6.77
C TYR A 329 4.46 21.48 5.59
N PHE A 330 3.94 21.62 4.36
CA PHE A 330 4.76 21.91 3.18
C PHE A 330 5.37 23.31 3.17
N ASP A 331 4.89 24.24 4.01
CA ASP A 331 5.50 25.56 4.17
C ASP A 331 6.58 25.58 5.28
N SER A 332 6.87 24.44 5.92
CA SER A 332 7.78 24.36 7.08
C SER A 332 9.25 24.08 6.73
N GLN A 333 10.18 24.43 7.62
CA GLN A 333 11.59 24.13 7.43
C GLN A 333 11.89 22.62 7.56
N GLU A 334 11.07 21.90 8.32
CA GLU A 334 11.13 20.44 8.45
C GLU A 334 10.79 19.76 7.12
N TRP A 335 9.81 20.26 6.35
CA TRP A 335 9.56 19.77 5.00
C TRP A 335 10.79 19.96 4.10
N ARG A 336 11.41 21.15 4.11
CA ARG A 336 12.61 21.41 3.32
C ARG A 336 13.73 20.40 3.62
N ARG A 337 14.09 20.24 4.90
CA ARG A 337 15.13 19.27 5.34
C ARG A 337 14.75 17.84 4.96
N PHE A 338 13.47 17.49 5.10
CA PHE A 338 12.97 16.18 4.71
C PHE A 338 13.13 15.94 3.20
N ALA A 339 12.68 16.88 2.37
CA ALA A 339 12.72 16.76 0.92
C ALA A 339 14.16 16.64 0.40
N GLU A 340 15.09 17.44 0.91
CA GLU A 340 16.52 17.38 0.55
C GLU A 340 17.14 16.00 0.86
N ASN A 341 16.89 15.46 2.06
CA ASN A 341 17.41 14.17 2.48
C ASN A 341 16.75 13.00 1.72
N GLN A 342 15.45 13.07 1.52
CA GLN A 342 14.68 12.01 0.86
C GLN A 342 14.91 11.97 -0.65
N ALA A 343 15.15 13.11 -1.30
CA ALA A 343 15.51 13.14 -2.72
C ALA A 343 16.82 12.38 -2.98
N GLN A 344 17.82 12.58 -2.12
CA GLN A 344 19.08 11.84 -2.17
C GLN A 344 18.89 10.36 -1.86
N SER A 345 18.03 10.03 -0.89
CA SER A 345 17.71 8.65 -0.55
C SER A 345 17.03 7.92 -1.70
N TRP A 346 16.10 8.58 -2.40
CA TRP A 346 15.46 8.08 -3.62
C TRP A 346 16.49 7.80 -4.72
N ARG A 347 17.41 8.74 -4.99
CA ARG A 347 18.50 8.54 -5.96
C ARG A 347 19.37 7.36 -5.57
N ASN A 348 19.85 7.33 -4.33
CA ASN A 348 20.77 6.31 -3.84
C ASN A 348 20.13 4.92 -3.92
N MET A 349 18.83 4.80 -3.63
CA MET A 349 18.08 3.56 -3.80
C MET A 349 18.14 3.08 -5.26
N ALA A 350 17.74 3.92 -6.22
CA ALA A 350 17.73 3.54 -7.62
C ALA A 350 19.14 3.19 -8.14
N VAL A 351 20.10 4.09 -7.94
CA VAL A 351 21.48 3.92 -8.43
C VAL A 351 22.12 2.65 -7.85
N ARG A 352 21.98 2.40 -6.55
CA ARG A 352 22.61 1.22 -5.93
C ARG A 352 22.01 -0.09 -6.43
N TRP A 353 20.69 -0.18 -6.57
CA TRP A 353 20.07 -1.37 -7.15
C TRP A 353 20.47 -1.56 -8.61
N ILE A 354 20.52 -0.52 -9.44
CA ILE A 354 20.95 -0.62 -10.83
C ILE A 354 22.40 -1.13 -10.94
N THR A 355 23.30 -0.56 -10.14
CA THR A 355 24.75 -0.83 -10.22
C THR A 355 25.19 -2.13 -9.55
N ASN A 356 24.44 -2.64 -8.56
CA ASN A 356 24.86 -3.80 -7.76
C ASN A 356 24.03 -5.07 -7.99
N SER A 357 22.94 -4.99 -8.76
CA SER A 357 22.12 -6.17 -9.06
C SER A 357 22.75 -7.05 -10.12
N ARG A 358 22.74 -8.36 -9.91
CA ARG A 358 23.19 -9.34 -10.92
C ARG A 358 22.24 -9.42 -12.11
N ARG A 359 20.94 -9.33 -11.84
CA ARG A 359 19.84 -9.40 -12.80
C ARG A 359 18.80 -8.37 -12.42
N ILE A 360 18.44 -7.47 -13.32
CA ILE A 360 17.52 -6.37 -13.00
C ILE A 360 16.46 -6.15 -14.08
N HIS A 361 15.23 -5.90 -13.64
CA HIS A 361 14.16 -5.35 -14.44
C HIS A 361 13.69 -4.04 -13.81
N VAL A 362 13.69 -2.96 -14.59
CA VAL A 362 13.21 -1.66 -14.12
C VAL A 362 11.77 -1.47 -14.56
N ALA A 363 10.90 -1.26 -13.58
CA ALA A 363 9.50 -0.92 -13.80
C ALA A 363 9.28 0.54 -13.37
N HIS A 364 8.83 1.39 -14.31
CA HIS A 364 8.45 2.77 -14.01
C HIS A 364 6.99 2.81 -13.61
N TYR A 365 6.69 3.33 -12.42
CA TYR A 365 5.34 3.37 -11.85
C TYR A 365 4.34 4.06 -12.78
N GLU A 366 4.74 5.17 -13.40
CA GLU A 366 3.93 5.96 -14.32
C GLU A 366 3.59 5.17 -15.59
N ASN A 367 4.53 4.39 -16.12
CA ASN A 367 4.27 3.48 -17.24
C ASN A 367 3.38 2.32 -16.80
N LEU A 368 3.58 1.77 -15.60
CA LEU A 368 2.73 0.71 -15.05
C LEU A 368 1.29 1.21 -14.88
N GLN A 369 1.08 2.49 -14.56
CA GLN A 369 -0.25 3.11 -14.53
C GLN A 369 -0.88 3.30 -15.91
N GLU A 370 -0.08 3.69 -16.90
CA GLU A 370 -0.51 4.01 -18.26
C GLU A 370 -0.78 2.74 -19.08
N ASN A 371 0.14 1.78 -19.01
CA ASN A 371 0.10 0.54 -19.78
C ASN A 371 0.31 -0.67 -18.86
N THR A 372 -0.64 -0.87 -17.94
CA THR A 372 -0.53 -1.89 -16.89
C THR A 372 -0.35 -3.30 -17.46
N TYR A 373 -1.02 -3.64 -18.56
CA TYR A 373 -0.91 -4.97 -19.16
C TYR A 373 0.52 -5.28 -19.61
N GLU A 374 1.13 -4.40 -20.42
CA GLU A 374 2.45 -4.66 -20.98
C GLU A 374 3.56 -4.59 -19.93
N GLU A 375 3.47 -3.66 -18.98
CA GLU A 375 4.43 -3.54 -17.89
C GLU A 375 4.32 -4.74 -16.92
N LEU A 376 3.11 -5.15 -16.54
CA LEU A 376 2.93 -6.35 -15.72
C LEU A 376 3.39 -7.61 -16.46
N ALA A 377 3.10 -7.74 -17.76
CA ALA A 377 3.56 -8.88 -18.56
C ALA A 377 5.09 -8.95 -18.63
N ARG A 378 5.80 -7.82 -18.67
CA ARG A 378 7.27 -7.77 -18.60
C ARG A 378 7.80 -8.19 -17.23
N ILE A 379 7.16 -7.73 -16.15
CA ILE A 379 7.50 -8.17 -14.79
C ILE A 379 7.29 -9.69 -14.64
N VAL A 380 6.15 -10.23 -15.09
CA VAL A 380 5.83 -11.66 -15.02
C VAL A 380 6.86 -12.50 -15.79
N ARG A 381 7.26 -12.05 -17.00
CA ARG A 381 8.33 -12.69 -17.77
C ARG A 381 9.67 -12.66 -17.06
N PHE A 382 10.04 -11.54 -16.45
CA PHE A 382 11.26 -11.43 -15.67
C PHE A 382 11.26 -12.37 -14.46
N LEU A 383 10.10 -12.59 -13.84
CA LEU A 383 9.93 -13.53 -12.72
C LEU A 383 9.89 -15.00 -13.17
N ASP A 384 10.22 -15.28 -14.44
CA ASP A 384 10.31 -16.63 -15.02
C ASP A 384 8.98 -17.40 -14.94
N VAL A 385 7.86 -16.68 -15.00
CA VAL A 385 6.50 -17.21 -15.05
C VAL A 385 5.90 -17.00 -16.44
N SER A 386 5.20 -18.01 -16.97
CA SER A 386 4.49 -17.91 -18.25
C SER A 386 3.37 -16.85 -18.16
N VAL A 387 3.35 -15.91 -19.10
CA VAL A 387 2.30 -14.88 -19.17
C VAL A 387 0.97 -15.50 -19.59
N GLN A 388 -0.02 -15.41 -18.70
CA GLN A 388 -1.40 -15.82 -18.98
C GLN A 388 -2.27 -14.58 -19.19
N LYS A 389 -2.67 -14.31 -20.45
CA LYS A 389 -3.46 -13.11 -20.83
C LYS A 389 -4.67 -12.89 -19.92
N GLN A 390 -5.50 -13.92 -19.73
CA GLN A 390 -6.72 -13.81 -18.93
C GLN A 390 -6.45 -13.50 -17.45
N ARG A 391 -5.32 -13.98 -16.93
CA ARG A 391 -4.92 -13.76 -15.55
C ARG A 391 -4.41 -12.33 -15.33
N ILE A 392 -3.64 -11.79 -16.27
CA ILE A 392 -3.22 -10.38 -16.25
C ILE A 392 -4.42 -9.45 -16.38
N LEU A 393 -5.35 -9.74 -17.31
CA LEU A 393 -6.58 -8.95 -17.46
C LEU A 393 -7.41 -8.95 -16.16
N CYS A 394 -7.55 -10.12 -15.53
CA CYS A 394 -8.20 -10.24 -14.22
C CYS A 394 -7.46 -9.43 -13.13
N ALA A 395 -6.12 -9.48 -13.09
CA ALA A 395 -5.33 -8.70 -12.14
C ALA A 395 -5.55 -7.19 -12.27
N ILE A 396 -5.63 -6.68 -13.51
CA ILE A 396 -5.89 -5.27 -13.81
C ILE A 396 -7.32 -4.87 -13.42
N GLN A 397 -8.29 -5.76 -13.62
CA GLN A 397 -9.68 -5.52 -13.23
C GLN A 397 -9.87 -5.53 -11.71
N GLU A 398 -9.17 -6.44 -11.02
CA GLU A 398 -9.14 -6.52 -9.55
C GLU A 398 -8.42 -5.32 -8.92
N TYR A 399 -7.32 -4.88 -9.52
CA TYR A 399 -6.49 -3.79 -9.02
C TYR A 399 -6.17 -2.78 -10.14
N PRO A 400 -7.17 -2.01 -10.59
CA PRO A 400 -7.01 -1.05 -11.67
C PRO A 400 -6.12 0.11 -11.24
N SER A 401 -5.44 0.71 -12.20
CA SER A 401 -4.60 1.87 -11.91
C SER A 401 -5.43 3.06 -11.45
N SER A 402 -4.80 3.96 -10.69
CA SER A 402 -5.46 5.21 -10.30
C SER A 402 -5.68 6.17 -11.46
N LYS A 403 -4.90 6.03 -12.55
CA LYS A 403 -5.16 6.75 -13.81
C LYS A 403 -6.46 6.24 -14.44
N ALA A 404 -6.62 4.93 -14.52
CA ALA A 404 -7.84 4.32 -15.07
C ALA A 404 -9.08 4.73 -14.26
N THR A 405 -9.05 4.61 -12.93
CA THR A 405 -10.23 4.87 -12.10
C THR A 405 -10.47 6.33 -11.74
N GLY A 406 -9.51 7.23 -12.01
CA GLY A 406 -9.52 8.62 -11.54
C GLY A 406 -9.34 8.79 -10.02
N VAL A 407 -9.21 7.70 -9.26
CA VAL A 407 -9.04 7.69 -7.80
C VAL A 407 -7.76 6.96 -7.41
N ALA A 408 -6.95 7.57 -6.54
CA ALA A 408 -5.79 6.91 -5.95
C ALA A 408 -6.25 5.78 -5.00
N LEU A 409 -5.88 4.54 -5.30
CA LEU A 409 -5.98 3.44 -4.33
C LEU A 409 -4.94 3.69 -3.23
N GLY A 410 -5.37 4.15 -2.07
CA GLY A 410 -4.52 4.20 -0.88
C GLY A 410 -4.44 2.84 -0.19
N ASN A 411 -3.59 2.76 0.83
CA ASN A 411 -3.45 1.57 1.67
C ASN A 411 -4.84 1.14 2.17
N HIS A 412 -5.16 -0.16 2.02
CA HIS A 412 -6.41 -0.76 2.50
C HIS A 412 -7.68 -0.22 1.80
N GLY A 413 -7.58 0.22 0.54
CA GLY A 413 -8.74 0.71 -0.21
C GLY A 413 -9.18 2.13 0.14
N ARG A 414 -8.42 2.85 0.98
CA ARG A 414 -8.71 4.26 1.32
C ARG A 414 -8.39 5.16 0.12
N LYS A 415 -9.43 5.76 -0.48
CA LYS A 415 -9.29 6.66 -1.62
C LYS A 415 -9.05 8.09 -1.15
N THR A 416 -7.81 8.57 -1.23
CA THR A 416 -7.49 10.00 -1.04
C THR A 416 -6.55 10.45 -2.14
N ARG A 417 -7.09 11.14 -3.14
CA ARG A 417 -6.29 11.96 -4.05
C ARG A 417 -6.32 13.37 -3.49
N VAL A 418 -5.26 13.74 -2.76
CA VAL A 418 -5.07 15.11 -2.32
C VAL A 418 -4.37 15.86 -3.46
N TYR A 419 -5.03 16.88 -4.00
CA TYR A 419 -4.43 17.78 -4.97
C TYR A 419 -3.82 18.94 -4.20
N LEU A 420 -2.52 19.15 -4.37
CA LEU A 420 -1.87 20.37 -3.89
C LEU A 420 -2.16 21.48 -4.89
N THR A 421 -2.67 22.61 -4.42
CA THR A 421 -2.91 23.81 -5.24
C THR A 421 -1.65 24.65 -5.45
N LYS A 422 -0.60 24.39 -4.66
CA LYS A 422 0.70 25.05 -4.71
C LYS A 422 1.79 24.00 -4.82
N ASN A 423 2.84 24.28 -5.59
CA ASN A 423 4.04 23.44 -5.62
C ASN A 423 4.70 23.46 -4.22
N PRO A 424 4.83 22.30 -3.54
CA PRO A 424 5.39 22.28 -2.20
C PRO A 424 6.92 22.40 -2.20
N PHE A 425 7.61 22.30 -3.35
CA PHE A 425 9.07 22.28 -3.40
C PHE A 425 9.64 23.69 -3.62
N PRO A 426 10.45 24.22 -2.68
CA PRO A 426 11.25 25.42 -2.92
C PRO A 426 12.16 25.25 -4.14
N THR A 427 12.53 26.36 -4.80
CA THR A 427 13.26 26.35 -6.08
C THR A 427 14.61 25.64 -6.00
N ASP A 428 15.35 25.84 -4.92
CA ASP A 428 16.62 25.18 -4.64
C ASP A 428 16.47 23.68 -4.36
N VAL A 429 15.43 23.29 -3.61
CA VAL A 429 15.08 21.88 -3.38
C VAL A 429 14.65 21.21 -4.70
N ARG A 430 13.89 21.91 -5.54
CA ARG A 430 13.48 21.43 -6.87
C ARG A 430 14.71 21.16 -7.74
N ALA A 431 15.66 22.09 -7.79
CA ALA A 431 16.92 21.91 -8.52
C ALA A 431 17.70 20.67 -8.04
N LEU A 432 17.74 20.41 -6.73
CA LEU A 432 18.33 19.18 -6.17
C LEU A 432 17.57 17.91 -6.60
N VAL A 433 16.24 17.93 -6.58
CA VAL A 433 15.43 16.79 -7.04
C VAL A 433 15.66 16.52 -8.52
N ASP A 434 15.67 17.57 -9.35
CA ASP A 434 15.90 17.48 -10.79
C ASP A 434 17.30 16.92 -11.11
N GLU A 435 18.32 17.33 -10.36
CA GLU A 435 19.67 16.78 -10.49
C GLU A 435 19.73 15.30 -10.10
N ASN A 436 19.03 14.91 -9.03
CA ASN A 436 18.91 13.50 -8.66
C ASN A 436 18.19 12.67 -9.74
N ILE A 437 17.15 13.22 -10.39
CA ILE A 437 16.45 12.58 -11.52
C ILE A 437 17.42 12.37 -12.70
N LYS A 438 18.19 13.40 -13.06
CA LYS A 438 19.19 13.33 -14.14
C LYS A 438 20.22 12.23 -13.87
N GLN A 439 20.72 12.13 -12.64
CA GLN A 439 21.68 11.10 -12.25
C GLN A 439 21.09 9.69 -12.38
N VAL A 440 19.87 9.45 -11.88
CA VAL A 440 19.20 8.15 -12.05
C VAL A 440 19.00 7.82 -13.53
N ASN A 441 18.58 8.79 -14.35
CA ASN A 441 18.37 8.56 -15.77
C ASN A 441 19.69 8.24 -16.50
N ALA A 442 20.77 8.94 -16.17
CA ALA A 442 22.10 8.65 -16.70
C ALA A 442 22.56 7.24 -16.35
N THR A 443 22.37 6.80 -15.09
CA THR A 443 22.70 5.43 -14.66
C THR A 443 21.87 4.39 -15.40
N LEU A 444 20.57 4.63 -15.64
CA LEU A 444 19.72 3.74 -16.44
C LEU A 444 20.26 3.59 -17.87
N ILE A 445 20.59 4.70 -18.53
CA ILE A 445 21.12 4.71 -19.90
C ILE A 445 22.46 3.98 -19.98
N GLU A 446 23.38 4.26 -19.05
CA GLU A 446 24.68 3.60 -18.95
C GLU A 446 24.56 2.07 -18.86
N HIS A 447 23.54 1.59 -18.13
CA HIS A 447 23.28 0.16 -17.95
C HIS A 447 22.34 -0.43 -19.01
N LYS A 448 22.04 0.31 -20.10
CA LYS A 448 21.15 -0.10 -21.20
C LYS A 448 19.73 -0.47 -20.74
N LEU A 449 19.25 0.21 -19.70
CA LEU A 449 17.89 0.05 -19.15
C LEU A 449 16.96 1.12 -19.70
N THR A 450 15.65 0.89 -19.59
CA THR A 450 14.64 1.84 -20.06
C THR A 450 14.79 3.19 -19.33
N PRO A 451 14.98 4.31 -20.06
CA PRO A 451 15.09 5.64 -19.46
C PRO A 451 13.84 6.03 -18.67
N LEU A 452 13.97 7.05 -17.82
CA LEU A 452 12.83 7.61 -17.08
C LEU A 452 11.77 8.18 -18.04
N PRO A 453 10.47 8.02 -17.74
CA PRO A 453 9.38 8.60 -18.53
C PRO A 453 9.45 10.13 -18.62
N ARG A 454 8.81 10.71 -19.65
CA ARG A 454 8.71 12.17 -19.81
C ARG A 454 8.05 12.87 -18.62
N ASP A 455 7.16 12.19 -17.89
CA ASP A 455 6.53 12.70 -16.67
C ASP A 455 7.52 13.07 -15.55
N TYR A 456 8.81 12.73 -15.70
CA TYR A 456 9.91 13.10 -14.80
C TYR A 456 10.66 14.35 -15.27
N SER A 457 10.31 14.90 -16.43
CA SER A 457 10.97 16.08 -16.97
C SER A 457 10.58 17.35 -16.20
N VAL A 458 11.53 18.27 -16.16
CA VAL A 458 11.54 19.51 -15.36
C VAL A 458 10.41 20.48 -15.73
N GLU A 459 9.72 20.25 -16.84
CA GLU A 459 8.73 21.12 -17.48
C GLU A 459 7.27 20.80 -17.13
N VAL A 460 7.01 19.72 -16.38
CA VAL A 460 5.64 19.17 -16.17
C VAL A 460 4.92 19.79 -14.95
N PHE A 461 5.55 20.71 -14.22
CA PHE A 461 4.95 21.37 -13.04
C PHE A 461 5.17 22.87 -13.01
#